data_AF-Q98TK9-F1
#
_entry.id   AF-Q98TK9-F1
#
_cell.length_a   1.000
_cell.length_b   1.000
_cell.length_c   1.000
_cell.angle_alpha   90.00
_cell.angle_beta   90.00
_cell.angle_gamma   90.00
#
_symmetry.space_group_name_H-M   'P 1'
#
loop_
_entity.id
_entity.type
_entity.pdbx_description
1 polymer ?
#
loop_
_entity_poly.entity_id
_entity_poly.type
_entity_poly.pdbx_seq_one_letter_code
_entity_poly.pdbx_strand_id
1 'polypeptide(L)'
;WGFDDEANHLLLQNDLPAVRWVGGPEIELIAIATGGRIVPRFSELTPEKLGVAGLVKEISFGTTKDHMLVIQECKNTRAVTIFIRGGNKMIIEEAKRALHDARCVIRNLVRDNR
;
A
#
# COMPACT_ATOMS: atom_id res chain seq x y z
N TRP A 1 -2.95 8.41 11.87
CA TRP A 1 -3.95 8.47 12.96
C TRP A 1 -4.27 7.05 13.42
N GLY A 2 -4.57 6.85 14.70
CA GLY A 2 -4.96 5.56 15.27
C GLY A 2 -6.33 5.64 15.96
N PHE A 3 -6.84 4.51 16.43
CA PHE A 3 -8.05 4.41 17.22
C PHE A 3 -7.84 3.44 18.40
N ASP A 4 -8.75 3.49 19.35
CA ASP A 4 -8.65 2.81 20.65
C ASP A 4 -8.68 1.28 20.53
N ASP A 5 -8.11 0.58 21.53
CA ASP A 5 -8.02 -0.88 21.53
C ASP A 5 -9.41 -1.54 21.69
N GLU A 6 -10.34 -0.90 22.39
CA GLU A 6 -11.73 -1.38 22.52
C GLU A 6 -12.43 -1.43 21.15
N ALA A 7 -12.29 -0.38 20.34
CA ALA A 7 -12.82 -0.35 18.99
C ALA A 7 -12.15 -1.41 18.08
N ASN A 8 -10.87 -1.69 18.28
CA ASN A 8 -10.17 -2.75 17.54
C ASN A 8 -10.71 -4.13 17.87
N HIS A 9 -11.01 -4.38 19.15
CA HIS A 9 -11.62 -5.63 19.58
C HIS A 9 -13.02 -5.82 18.96
N LEU A 10 -13.84 -4.77 18.96
CA LEU A 10 -15.16 -4.80 18.33
C LEU A 10 -15.07 -5.06 16.82
N LEU A 11 -14.13 -4.43 16.11
CA LEU A 11 -13.92 -4.67 14.68
C LEU A 11 -13.49 -6.11 14.40
N LEU A 12 -12.58 -6.65 15.21
CA LEU A 12 -12.14 -8.04 15.09
C LEU A 12 -13.28 -9.03 15.32
N GLN A 13 -14.16 -8.76 16.29
CA GLN A 13 -15.34 -9.60 16.56
C GLN A 13 -16.34 -9.60 15.40
N ASN A 14 -16.35 -8.54 14.58
CA ASN A 14 -17.20 -8.42 13.39
C ASN A 14 -16.50 -8.86 12.09
N ASP A 15 -15.37 -9.58 12.20
CA ASP A 15 -14.54 -10.01 11.06
C ASP A 15 -14.06 -8.85 10.16
N LEU A 16 -13.87 -7.66 10.75
CA LEU A 16 -13.37 -6.48 10.07
C LEU A 16 -11.91 -6.22 10.46
N PRO A 17 -10.91 -6.66 9.65
CA PRO A 17 -9.52 -6.34 9.90
C PRO A 17 -9.30 -4.84 9.73
N ALA A 18 -8.61 -4.23 10.70
CA ALA A 18 -8.38 -2.79 10.73
C ALA A 18 -6.89 -2.48 10.90
N VAL A 19 -6.41 -1.50 10.13
CA VAL A 19 -5.01 -1.04 10.17
C VAL A 19 -4.96 0.30 10.89
N ARG A 20 -4.08 0.40 11.89
CA ARG A 20 -3.83 1.61 12.66
C ARG A 20 -2.54 2.29 12.20
N TRP A 21 -2.41 3.58 12.47
CA TRP A 21 -1.17 4.35 12.25
C TRP A 21 -0.71 4.40 10.79
N VAL A 22 -1.64 4.49 9.86
CA VAL A 22 -1.32 4.70 8.44
C VAL A 22 -0.93 6.16 8.22
N GLY A 23 0.14 6.39 7.45
CA GLY A 23 0.56 7.72 7.02
C GLY A 23 -0.34 8.30 5.92
N GLY A 24 -0.34 9.62 5.79
CA GLY A 24 -1.19 10.32 4.81
C GLY A 24 -0.92 9.91 3.36
N PRO A 25 0.33 9.97 2.87
CA PRO A 25 0.67 9.57 1.50
C PRO A 25 0.31 8.12 1.18
N GLU A 26 0.42 7.22 2.16
CA GLU A 26 0.06 5.81 1.99
C GLU A 26 -1.45 5.63 1.78
N ILE A 27 -2.29 6.38 2.51
CA ILE A 27 -3.75 6.36 2.32
C ILE A 27 -4.13 6.83 0.91
N GLU A 28 -3.47 7.87 0.40
CA GLU A 28 -3.70 8.37 -0.96
C GLU A 28 -3.34 7.32 -2.02
N LEU A 29 -2.20 6.65 -1.87
CA LEU A 29 -1.78 5.59 -2.79
C LEU A 29 -2.74 4.40 -2.78
N ILE A 30 -3.22 3.99 -1.61
CA ILE A 30 -4.21 2.90 -1.49
C ILE A 30 -5.53 3.30 -2.13
N ALA A 31 -6.00 4.54 -1.91
CA ALA A 31 -7.21 5.04 -2.55
C ALA A 31 -7.08 5.05 -4.09
N ILE A 32 -5.95 5.50 -4.62
CA ILE A 32 -5.69 5.48 -6.07
C ILE A 32 -5.64 4.05 -6.61
N ALA A 33 -4.95 3.13 -5.93
CA ALA A 33 -4.80 1.74 -6.36
C ALA A 33 -6.14 1.01 -6.38
N THR A 34 -6.88 1.08 -5.27
CA THR A 34 -8.17 0.37 -5.08
C THR A 34 -9.35 1.07 -5.77
N GLY A 35 -9.20 2.34 -6.16
CA GLY A 35 -10.27 3.17 -6.70
C GLY A 35 -11.25 3.70 -5.65
N GLY A 36 -10.95 3.51 -4.36
CA GLY A 36 -11.74 4.04 -3.25
C GLY A 36 -11.56 5.55 -3.07
N ARG A 37 -12.43 6.16 -2.26
CA ARG A 37 -12.33 7.56 -1.85
C ARG A 37 -12.04 7.65 -0.36
N ILE A 38 -11.17 8.59 0.01
CA ILE A 38 -10.86 8.87 1.42
C ILE A 38 -12.09 9.51 2.05
N VAL A 39 -12.63 8.88 3.10
CA VAL A 39 -13.82 9.35 3.82
C VAL A 39 -13.37 10.05 5.11
N PRO A 40 -13.63 11.36 5.27
CA PRO A 40 -13.18 12.10 6.46
C PRO A 40 -14.10 11.90 7.67
N ARG A 41 -15.37 11.53 7.46
CA ARG A 41 -16.38 11.41 8.51
C ARG A 41 -17.17 10.11 8.37
N PHE A 42 -17.35 9.38 9.47
CA PHE A 42 -18.07 8.10 9.50
C PHE A 42 -19.51 8.17 8.96
N SER A 43 -20.22 9.29 9.16
CA SER A 43 -21.59 9.47 8.65
C SER A 43 -21.69 9.52 7.12
N GLU A 44 -20.57 9.69 6.43
CA GLU A 44 -20.51 9.77 4.97
C GLU A 44 -20.02 8.47 4.32
N LEU A 45 -19.88 7.40 5.10
CA LEU A 45 -19.43 6.10 4.61
C LEU A 45 -20.53 5.49 3.73
N THR A 46 -20.24 5.33 2.44
CA THR A 46 -21.13 4.67 1.47
C THR A 46 -20.37 3.57 0.73
N PRO A 47 -21.06 2.50 0.28
CA PRO A 47 -20.42 1.41 -0.45
C PRO A 47 -19.65 1.86 -1.70
N GLU A 48 -20.12 2.93 -2.34
CA GLU A 48 -19.51 3.53 -3.53
C GLU A 48 -18.13 4.15 -3.29
N LYS A 49 -17.85 4.54 -2.04
CA LYS A 49 -16.56 5.12 -1.65
C LYS A 49 -15.53 4.06 -1.27
N LEU A 50 -15.95 2.80 -1.12
CA LEU A 50 -15.06 1.70 -0.79
C LEU A 50 -14.17 1.33 -1.99
N GLY A 51 -12.92 0.98 -1.69
CA GLY A 51 -11.99 0.48 -2.69
C GLY A 51 -12.18 -1.01 -2.96
N VAL A 52 -11.83 -1.46 -4.17
CA VAL A 52 -11.86 -2.88 -4.56
C VAL A 52 -10.44 -3.37 -4.80
N ALA A 53 -10.08 -4.48 -4.14
CA ALA A 53 -8.84 -5.20 -4.32
C ALA A 53 -9.15 -6.69 -4.52
N GLY A 54 -8.43 -7.35 -5.43
CA GLY A 54 -8.60 -8.79 -5.65
C GLY A 54 -7.96 -9.64 -4.57
N LEU A 55 -6.79 -9.22 -4.05
CA LEU A 55 -6.08 -9.95 -3.01
C LEU A 55 -5.56 -9.01 -1.93
N VAL A 56 -5.93 -9.29 -0.68
CA VAL A 56 -5.37 -8.65 0.51
C VAL A 56 -4.77 -9.75 1.37
N LYS A 57 -3.46 -9.72 1.57
CA LYS A 57 -2.75 -10.73 2.37
C LYS A 57 -1.72 -10.10 3.28
N GLU A 58 -1.55 -10.70 4.44
CA GLU A 58 -0.44 -10.39 5.31
C GLU A 58 0.75 -11.27 4.94
N ILE A 59 1.93 -10.66 4.78
CA ILE A 59 3.18 -11.36 4.56
C ILE A 59 4.08 -11.10 5.76
N SER A 60 4.49 -12.16 6.43
CA SER A 60 5.55 -12.13 7.44
C SER A 60 6.90 -12.36 6.79
N PHE A 61 7.93 -11.69 7.32
CA PHE A 61 9.22 -11.61 6.67
C PHE A 61 10.36 -12.13 7.55
N GLY A 62 10.71 -13.42 7.40
CA GLY A 62 11.88 -14.02 8.07
C GLY A 62 11.66 -14.28 9.56
N THR A 63 12.72 -14.12 10.38
CA THR A 63 12.70 -14.28 11.84
C THR A 63 12.40 -12.99 12.61
N THR A 64 12.38 -11.83 11.95
CA THR A 64 11.91 -10.59 12.56
C THR A 64 10.38 -10.55 12.55
N LYS A 65 9.79 -9.97 13.60
CA LYS A 65 8.33 -9.82 13.79
C LYS A 65 7.71 -8.77 12.86
N ASP A 66 8.26 -8.60 11.66
CA ASP A 66 7.80 -7.61 10.70
C ASP A 66 6.69 -8.23 9.85
N HIS A 67 5.49 -7.68 10.00
CA HIS A 67 4.31 -8.07 9.26
C HIS A 67 3.96 -6.94 8.29
N MET A 68 3.69 -7.29 7.04
CA MET A 68 3.31 -6.33 6.00
C MET A 68 2.00 -6.75 5.35
N LEU A 69 1.05 -5.81 5.29
CA LEU A 69 -0.17 -6.00 4.52
C LEU A 69 0.09 -5.67 3.05
N VAL A 70 -0.16 -6.64 2.18
CA VAL A 70 0.01 -6.51 0.73
C VAL A 70 -1.35 -6.56 0.06
N ILE A 71 -1.67 -5.48 -0.64
CA ILE A 71 -2.90 -5.30 -1.41
C ILE A 71 -2.52 -5.43 -2.89
N GLN A 72 -3.08 -6.42 -3.58
CA GLN A 72 -2.79 -6.75 -4.98
C GLN A 72 -4.10 -6.87 -5.79
N GLU A 73 -3.95 -6.93 -7.11
CA GLU A 73 -5.08 -7.09 -8.05
C GLU A 73 -6.13 -5.98 -7.89
N CYS A 74 -5.67 -4.75 -7.66
CA CYS A 74 -6.56 -3.61 -7.57
C CYS A 74 -7.06 -3.19 -8.96
N LYS A 75 -8.27 -2.61 -9.00
CA LYS A 75 -8.92 -2.18 -10.25
C LYS A 75 -8.08 -1.21 -11.08
N ASN A 76 -7.24 -0.39 -10.43
CA ASN A 76 -6.43 0.62 -11.09
C ASN A 76 -4.95 0.20 -11.13
N THR A 77 -4.42 -0.03 -12.33
CA THR A 77 -3.02 -0.40 -12.58
C THR A 77 -2.05 0.79 -12.58
N ARG A 78 -2.52 2.01 -12.30
CA ARG A 78 -1.70 3.23 -12.32
C ARG A 78 -0.73 3.37 -11.16
N ALA A 79 -0.95 2.67 -10.05
CA ALA A 79 -0.07 2.66 -8.89
C ALA A 79 0.60 1.28 -8.77
N VAL A 80 1.91 1.24 -8.98
CA VAL A 80 2.71 0.01 -8.85
C VAL A 80 3.82 0.26 -7.83
N THR A 81 3.92 -0.62 -6.85
CA THR A 81 4.92 -0.54 -5.78
C THR A 81 5.93 -1.67 -5.95
N ILE A 82 7.21 -1.32 -6.04
CA ILE A 82 8.33 -2.28 -6.01
C ILE A 82 8.88 -2.28 -4.58
N PHE A 83 8.80 -3.43 -3.92
CA PHE A 83 9.31 -3.60 -2.56
C PHE A 83 10.72 -4.24 -2.61
N ILE A 84 11.71 -3.55 -2.06
CA ILE A 84 13.12 -3.97 -2.05
C ILE A 84 13.54 -4.23 -0.61
N ARG A 85 14.31 -5.30 -0.40
CA ARG A 85 14.95 -5.61 0.88
C ARG A 85 16.44 -5.83 0.69
N GLY A 86 17.23 -5.52 1.70
CA GLY A 86 18.67 -5.75 1.73
C GLY A 86 19.19 -5.86 3.15
N GLY A 87 20.34 -6.51 3.33
CA GLY A 87 20.95 -6.69 4.66
C GLY A 87 21.64 -5.43 5.21
N ASN A 88 21.83 -4.40 4.37
CA ASN A 88 22.47 -3.14 4.75
C ASN A 88 21.71 -1.95 4.16
N LYS A 89 21.47 -0.92 4.99
CA LYS A 89 20.81 0.32 4.58
C LYS A 89 21.50 1.00 3.40
N MET A 90 22.84 0.99 3.34
CA MET A 90 23.57 1.59 2.21
C MET A 90 23.25 0.90 0.88
N ILE A 91 23.09 -0.42 0.89
CA ILE A 91 22.76 -1.20 -0.31
C ILE A 91 21.32 -0.92 -0.75
N ILE A 92 20.39 -0.75 0.20
CA ILE A 92 18.98 -0.44 -0.11
C ILE A 92 18.87 0.93 -0.80
N GLU A 93 19.56 1.95 -0.29
CA GLU A 93 19.53 3.28 -0.91
C GLU A 93 20.16 3.27 -2.31
N GLU A 94 21.26 2.54 -2.50
CA GLU A 94 21.87 2.39 -3.82
C GLU A 94 20.96 1.62 -4.79
N ALA A 95 20.31 0.55 -4.33
CA ALA A 95 19.34 -0.19 -5.15
C ALA A 95 18.14 0.67 -5.56
N LYS A 96 17.64 1.53 -4.64
CA LYS A 96 16.57 2.48 -4.92
C LYS A 96 16.99 3.50 -5.98
N ARG A 97 18.22 4.00 -5.91
CA ARG A 97 18.80 4.90 -6.91
C ARG A 97 18.92 4.22 -8.27
N ALA A 98 19.52 3.02 -8.31
CA ALA A 98 19.68 2.26 -9.55
C ALA A 98 18.34 1.94 -10.23
N LEU A 99 17.30 1.59 -9.45
CA LEU A 99 15.95 1.38 -9.99
C LEU A 99 15.31 2.66 -10.50
N HIS A 100 15.60 3.81 -9.87
CA HIS A 100 15.14 5.09 -10.38
C HIS A 100 15.72 5.39 -11.76
N ASP A 101 17.03 5.19 -11.93
CA ASP A 101 17.73 5.41 -13.19
C ASP A 101 17.20 4.47 -14.29
N ALA A 102 17.09 3.17 -13.98
CA ALA A 102 16.52 2.17 -14.88
C ALA A 102 15.08 2.53 -15.31
N ARG A 103 14.24 2.94 -14.36
CA ARG A 103 12.85 3.37 -14.65
C ARG A 103 12.82 4.59 -15.58
N CYS A 104 13.72 5.54 -15.39
CA CYS A 104 13.82 6.72 -16.24
C CYS A 104 14.22 6.37 -17.68
N VAL A 105 15.15 5.43 -17.86
CA VAL A 105 15.55 4.93 -19.19
C VAL A 105 14.40 4.18 -19.86
N ILE A 106 13.74 3.24 -19.16
CA ILE A 106 12.60 2.49 -19.69
C ILE A 106 11.47 3.45 -20.12
N ARG A 107 11.18 4.47 -19.31
CA ARG A 107 10.18 5.49 -19.66
C ARG A 107 10.52 6.20 -20.97
N ASN A 108 11.79 6.50 -21.22
CA ASN A 108 12.21 7.15 -22.45
C ASN A 108 11.99 6.21 -23.65
N LEU A 109 12.43 4.94 -23.53
CA LEU A 109 12.24 3.91 -24.56
C LEU A 109 10.77 3.63 -24.91
N VAL A 110 9.88 3.67 -23.91
CA VAL A 110 8.44 3.47 -24.11
C VAL A 110 7.80 4.67 -24.81
N ARG A 111 8.37 5.88 -24.66
CA ARG A 111 7.88 7.10 -25.32
C ARG A 111 8.43 7.27 -26.73
N ASP A 112 9.70 6.95 -26.93
CA ASP A 112 10.38 6.97 -28.21
C ASP A 112 11.31 5.76 -28.28
N ASN A 113 11.27 5.03 -29.39
CA ASN A 113 11.99 3.76 -29.54
C ASN A 113 13.47 3.97 -29.94
N ARG A 114 14.03 5.13 -29.57
CA ARG A 114 15.38 5.60 -29.87
C ARG A 114 16.11 6.06 -28.62
#